data_AF-A0A453BMD3-F1
#
_entry.id   AF-A0A453BMD3-F1
#
_cell.length_a   1.000
_cell.length_b   1.000
_cell.length_c   1.000
_cell.angle_alpha   90.00
_cell.angle_beta   90.00
_cell.angle_gamma   90.00
#
_symmetry.space_group_name_H-M   'P 1'
#
loop_
_entity.id
_entity.type
_entity.pdbx_description
1 polymer ?
#
loop_
_entity_poly.entity_id
_entity_poly.type
_entity_poly.pdbx_seq_one_letter_code
_entity_poly.pdbx_strand_id
1 'polypeptide(L)'
;MMIETDSPYCDIKNTHAGIQFVKSIWPSKKKEKYEPGLTVKGRNEPCLVRQVLEVVAGCKGIADIEGLSKTLYHNTCRLFFPHDIDASADAQLESGGVTAEQNS
;
A
#
# COMPACT_ATOMS: atom_id res chain seq x y z
N MET A 1 -0.30 -11.88 1.24
CA MET A 1 0.56 -10.85 1.89
C MET A 1 -0.32 -9.66 2.22
N MET A 2 0.00 -8.92 3.28
CA MET A 2 -0.66 -7.67 3.67
C MET A 2 0.43 -6.62 3.96
N ILE A 3 0.06 -5.35 4.00
CA ILE A 3 0.97 -4.26 4.36
C ILE A 3 0.31 -3.32 5.35
N GLU A 4 1.11 -2.67 6.18
CA GLU A 4 0.68 -1.70 7.18
C GLU A 4 1.81 -0.69 7.42
N THR A 5 1.48 0.43 8.06
CA THR A 5 2.46 1.48 8.38
C THR A 5 3.03 1.37 9.79
N ASP A 6 2.31 0.72 10.71
CA ASP A 6 2.60 0.77 12.15
C ASP A 6 2.72 2.21 12.69
N SER A 7 1.90 3.13 12.15
CA SER A 7 1.91 4.54 12.56
C SER A 7 1.58 4.69 14.06
N PRO A 8 2.29 5.57 14.80
CA PRO A 8 3.17 6.64 14.32
C PRO A 8 4.64 6.24 14.09
N TYR A 9 4.96 4.95 14.22
CA TYR A 9 6.32 4.41 14.13
C TYR A 9 6.66 3.99 12.68
N CYS A 10 7.80 3.30 12.52
CA CYS A 10 8.18 2.63 11.28
C CYS A 10 8.29 3.56 10.04
N ASP A 11 8.60 4.84 10.26
CA ASP A 11 8.81 5.84 9.22
C ASP A 11 9.93 5.42 8.24
N ILE A 12 9.71 5.55 6.93
CA ILE A 12 10.72 5.23 5.91
C ILE A 12 11.69 6.40 5.78
N LYS A 13 12.93 6.20 6.24
CA LYS A 13 13.97 7.24 6.28
C LYS A 13 14.91 7.16 5.08
N ASN A 14 15.57 8.29 4.79
CA ASN A 14 16.59 8.39 3.75
C ASN A 14 17.78 7.44 3.92
N THR A 15 17.97 6.90 5.12
CA THR A 15 19.02 5.93 5.43
C THR A 15 18.59 4.48 5.23
N HIS A 16 17.30 4.22 4.93
CA HIS A 16 16.80 2.86 4.73
C HIS A 16 17.04 2.40 3.29
N ALA A 17 17.39 1.12 3.10
CA ALA A 17 17.69 0.56 1.77
C ALA A 17 16.54 0.67 0.76
N GLY A 18 15.29 0.68 1.24
CA GLY A 18 14.10 0.80 0.41
C GLY A 18 13.80 2.22 -0.10
N ILE A 19 14.47 3.26 0.41
CA ILE A 19 14.13 4.66 0.08
C ILE A 19 14.17 4.94 -1.42
N GLN A 20 15.08 4.29 -2.15
CA GLN A 20 15.24 4.45 -3.59
C GLN A 20 13.97 4.10 -4.41
N PHE A 21 13.06 3.30 -3.82
CA PHE A 21 11.80 2.92 -4.47
C PHE A 21 10.65 3.88 -4.15
N VAL A 22 10.79 4.72 -3.12
CA VAL A 22 9.75 5.66 -2.70
C VAL A 22 9.65 6.81 -3.71
N LYS A 23 8.43 7.03 -4.22
CA LYS A 23 8.10 8.08 -5.20
C LYS A 23 7.09 9.07 -4.63
N SER A 24 6.16 8.60 -3.81
CA SER A 24 5.09 9.42 -3.25
C SER A 24 5.60 10.19 -2.03
N ILE A 25 5.46 11.52 -2.03
CA ILE A 25 5.94 12.40 -0.96
C ILE A 25 4.81 13.32 -0.49
N TRP A 26 4.59 13.36 0.82
CA TRP A 26 3.68 14.30 1.46
C TRP A 26 4.46 15.50 2.02
N PRO A 27 3.96 16.73 1.88
CA PRO A 27 4.58 17.88 2.53
C PRO A 27 4.58 17.70 4.05
N SER A 28 5.71 18.01 4.69
CA SER A 28 5.92 17.79 6.12
C SER A 28 6.51 19.02 6.84
N LYS A 29 5.99 19.29 8.03
CA LYS A 29 6.50 20.35 8.93
C LYS A 29 7.15 19.74 10.17
N LYS A 30 8.05 20.50 10.79
CA LYS A 30 8.55 20.14 12.13
C LYS A 30 7.39 20.22 13.14
N LYS A 31 7.45 19.42 14.21
CA LYS A 31 6.40 19.35 15.24
C LYS A 31 6.03 20.74 15.80
N GLU A 32 7.01 21.63 15.98
CA GLU A 32 6.81 22.96 16.56
C GLU A 32 6.08 23.93 15.59
N LYS A 33 5.95 23.55 14.32
CA LYS A 33 5.29 24.32 13.25
C LYS A 33 4.15 23.52 12.61
N TYR A 34 3.41 22.78 13.42
CA TYR A 34 2.26 21.99 12.97
C TYR A 34 1.28 22.86 12.18
N GLU A 35 0.78 22.30 11.08
CA GLU A 35 -0.18 22.93 10.19
C GLU A 35 -1.22 21.86 9.80
N PRO A 36 -2.53 22.09 10.04
CA PRO A 36 -3.57 21.17 9.61
C PRO A 36 -3.49 20.86 8.11
N GLY A 37 -3.65 19.59 7.75
CA GLY A 37 -3.55 19.13 6.35
C GLY A 37 -2.13 18.79 5.89
N LEU A 38 -1.10 19.07 6.70
CA LEU A 38 0.28 18.64 6.44
C LEU A 38 0.74 17.58 7.44
N THR A 39 1.65 16.72 7.00
CA THR A 39 2.25 15.68 7.86
C THR A 39 3.28 16.26 8.82
N VAL A 40 3.59 15.55 9.90
CA VAL A 40 4.62 15.95 10.88
C VAL A 40 5.89 15.14 10.68
N LYS A 41 7.04 15.81 10.51
CA LYS A 41 8.35 15.17 10.35
C LYS A 41 8.65 14.23 11.51
N GLY A 42 8.99 12.98 11.19
CA GLY A 42 9.31 11.93 12.16
C GLY A 42 8.10 11.29 12.83
N ARG A 43 6.89 11.57 12.35
CA ARG A 43 5.65 10.90 12.76
C ARG A 43 5.02 10.27 11.52
N ASN A 44 5.11 8.95 11.42
CA ASN A 44 4.48 8.22 10.32
C ASN A 44 2.95 8.35 10.40
N GLU A 45 2.25 8.30 9.28
CA GLU A 45 0.80 8.46 9.18
C GLU A 45 0.21 7.39 8.26
N PRO A 46 -1.07 6.97 8.44
CA PRO A 46 -1.68 5.93 7.62
C PRO A 46 -1.63 6.20 6.11
N CYS A 47 -1.66 7.47 5.69
CA CYS A 47 -1.54 7.86 4.28
C CYS A 47 -0.20 7.44 3.65
N LEU A 48 0.84 7.24 4.45
CA LEU A 48 2.17 6.80 4.01
C LEU A 48 2.23 5.29 3.69
N VAL A 49 1.14 4.54 3.85
CA VAL A 49 1.03 3.13 3.40
C VAL A 49 1.38 2.97 1.92
N ARG A 50 1.15 4.02 1.12
CA ARG A 50 1.56 4.08 -0.29
C ARG A 50 3.07 3.90 -0.47
N GLN A 51 3.89 4.47 0.42
CA GLN A 51 5.35 4.31 0.37
C GLN A 51 5.75 2.87 0.70
N VAL A 52 5.06 2.21 1.63
CA VAL A 52 5.27 0.77 1.92
C VAL A 52 4.97 -0.07 0.68
N LEU A 53 3.87 0.22 -0.01
CA LEU A 53 3.52 -0.43 -1.28
C LEU A 53 4.62 -0.24 -2.35
N GLU A 54 5.15 0.98 -2.49
CA GLU A 54 6.24 1.30 -3.44
C GLU A 54 7.51 0.50 -3.13
N VAL A 55 7.91 0.45 -1.85
CA VAL A 55 9.06 -0.34 -1.40
C VAL A 55 8.87 -1.82 -1.68
N VAL A 56 7.69 -2.37 -1.35
CA VAL A 56 7.38 -3.79 -1.60
C VAL A 56 7.41 -4.11 -3.09
N ALA A 57 6.80 -3.26 -3.93
CA ALA A 57 6.80 -3.42 -5.39
C ALA A 57 8.23 -3.39 -5.95
N GLY A 58 9.02 -2.39 -5.55
CA GLY A 58 10.41 -2.22 -5.97
C GLY A 58 11.31 -3.40 -5.57
N CYS A 59 11.22 -3.83 -4.31
CA CYS A 59 11.95 -5.00 -3.81
C CYS A 59 11.57 -6.30 -4.52
N LYS A 60 10.32 -6.43 -4.99
CA LYS A 60 9.83 -7.62 -5.71
C LYS A 60 9.98 -7.52 -7.24
N GLY A 61 10.43 -6.39 -7.78
CA GLY A 61 10.50 -6.16 -9.22
C GLY A 61 9.13 -6.12 -9.91
N ILE A 62 8.06 -5.76 -9.18
CA ILE A 62 6.69 -5.70 -9.70
C ILE A 62 6.44 -4.30 -10.25
N ALA A 63 6.21 -4.20 -11.57
CA ALA A 63 5.89 -2.93 -12.22
C ALA A 63 4.41 -2.52 -12.04
N ASP A 64 3.50 -3.51 -11.98
CA ASP A 64 2.08 -3.29 -11.77
C ASP A 64 1.76 -3.05 -10.29
N ILE A 65 1.93 -1.79 -9.87
CA ILE A 65 1.63 -1.35 -8.50
C ILE A 65 0.13 -1.45 -8.20
N GLU A 66 -0.73 -1.21 -9.18
CA GLU A 66 -2.18 -1.21 -8.98
C GLU A 66 -2.72 -2.63 -8.80
N GLY A 67 -2.28 -3.59 -9.62
CA GLY A 67 -2.60 -5.00 -9.37
C GLY A 67 -2.08 -5.50 -8.03
N LEU A 68 -0.88 -5.06 -7.62
CA LEU A 68 -0.34 -5.40 -6.30
C LEU A 68 -1.18 -4.78 -5.17
N SER A 69 -1.60 -3.51 -5.30
CA SER A 69 -2.41 -2.83 -4.28
C SER A 69 -3.74 -3.55 -4.07
N LYS A 70 -4.43 -3.91 -5.17
CA LYS A 70 -5.68 -4.69 -5.15
C LYS A 70 -5.50 -6.05 -4.50
N THR A 71 -4.45 -6.78 -4.88
CA THR A 71 -4.13 -8.08 -4.29
C THR A 71 -3.94 -7.97 -2.77
N LEU A 72 -3.20 -6.95 -2.32
CA LEU A 72 -2.99 -6.70 -0.89
C LEU A 72 -4.29 -6.34 -0.17
N TYR A 73 -5.11 -5.50 -0.78
CA TYR A 73 -6.43 -5.13 -0.28
C TYR A 73 -7.34 -6.36 -0.13
N HIS A 74 -7.50 -7.17 -1.18
CA HIS A 74 -8.31 -8.38 -1.15
C HIS A 74 -7.81 -9.39 -0.11
N ASN A 75 -6.49 -9.55 0.05
CA ASN A 75 -5.94 -10.40 1.11
C ASN A 75 -6.34 -9.91 2.50
N THR A 76 -6.25 -8.60 2.75
CA THR A 76 -6.64 -7.98 4.02
C THR A 76 -8.14 -8.16 4.27
N CYS A 77 -8.98 -7.89 3.27
CA CYS A 77 -10.43 -8.05 3.37
C CYS A 77 -10.85 -9.49 3.62
N ARG A 78 -10.29 -10.45 2.88
CA ARG A 78 -10.60 -11.87 3.08
C ARG A 78 -10.29 -12.34 4.49
N LEU A 79 -9.23 -11.81 5.11
CA LEU A 79 -8.83 -12.22 6.46
C LEU A 79 -9.63 -11.50 7.56
N PHE A 80 -9.75 -10.17 7.47
CA PHE A 80 -10.30 -9.35 8.55
C PHE A 80 -11.77 -8.96 8.36
N PHE A 81 -12.28 -9.03 7.12
CA PHE A 81 -13.63 -8.62 6.73
C PHE A 81 -14.36 -9.67 5.86
N PRO A 82 -14.39 -10.96 6.26
CA PRO A 82 -14.87 -12.06 5.41
C PRO A 82 -16.38 -12.06 5.13
N HIS A 83 -17.15 -11.18 5.75
CA HIS A 83 -18.60 -11.07 5.59
C HIS A 83 -19.02 -9.76 4.93
N ASP A 84 -18.05 -8.96 4.51
CA ASP A 84 -18.30 -7.77 3.71
C ASP A 84 -18.59 -8.21 2.27
N ILE A 85 -19.83 -8.01 1.84
CA ILE A 85 -20.36 -8.49 0.56
C ILE A 85 -19.62 -7.83 -0.61
N ASP A 86 -19.27 -6.54 -0.46
CA ASP A 86 -18.59 -5.78 -1.50
C ASP A 86 -17.15 -6.28 -1.67
N ALA A 87 -16.46 -6.54 -0.55
CA ALA A 87 -15.10 -7.07 -0.59
C ALA A 87 -15.02 -8.53 -1.09
N SER A 88 -16.06 -9.34 -0.84
CA SER A 88 -16.15 -10.70 -1.36
C SER A 88 -16.45 -10.73 -2.87
N ALA A 89 -17.28 -9.82 -3.37
CA ALA A 89 -17.65 -9.74 -4.77
C ALA A 89 -16.45 -9.36 -5.66
N ASP A 90 -15.68 -8.33 -5.27
CA ASP A 90 -14.50 -7.88 -6.01
C ASP A 90 -13.43 -8.98 -6.11
N ALA A 91 -13.22 -9.74 -5.03
CA ALA A 91 -12.26 -10.84 -5.01
C ALA A 91 -12.65 -12.02 -5.93
N GLN A 92 -13.96 -12.28 -6.09
CA GLN A 92 -14.44 -13.39 -6.92
C GLN A 92 -14.38 -13.07 -8.42
N LEU A 93 -14.70 -11.83 -8.81
CA LEU A 93 -14.70 -11.40 -10.22
C LEU A 93 -13.30 -11.47 -10.85
N GLU A 94 -12.25 -11.16 -10.10
CA GLU A 94 -10.87 -11.22 -10.63
C GLU A 94 -10.31 -12.65 -10.70
N SER A 95 -10.80 -13.57 -9.87
CA SER A 95 -10.41 -14.99 -9.93
C SER A 95 -10.93 -15.73 -11.18
N GLY A 96 -11.95 -15.19 -11.85
CA GLY A 96 -12.55 -15.76 -13.06
C GLY A 96 -11.95 -15.28 -14.39
N GLY A 97 -11.01 -14.33 -14.36
CA GLY A 97 -10.47 -13.68 -15.57
C GLY A 97 -9.33 -14.45 -16.29
N VAL A 98 -8.87 -15.59 -15.79
CA VAL A 98 -7.66 -16.27 -16.31
C VAL A 98 -7.96 -17.41 -17.31
N THR A 99 -9.21 -17.61 -17.74
CA THR A 99 -9.59 -18.72 -18.65
C THR A 99 -10.17 -18.30 -20.00
N ALA A 100 -9.61 -17.30 -20.67
CA ALA A 100 -10.04 -16.96 -22.02
C ALA A 100 -8.92 -16.42 -22.93
N GLU A 101 -7.79 -17.12 -23.08
CA GLU A 101 -6.94 -16.97 -24.27
C GLU A 101 -5.96 -18.14 -24.48
N GLN A 102 -6.48 -19.36 -24.55
CA GLN A 102 -5.79 -20.48 -25.20
C GLN A 102 -6.85 -21.37 -25.86
N ASN A 103 -7.29 -21.00 -27.07
CA ASN A 103 -7.76 -21.89 -28.14
C ASN A 103 -8.28 -21.07 -29.34
N SER A 104 -7.38 -20.62 -30.20
CA SER A 104 -7.49 -20.62 -31.67
C SER A 104 -6.15 -20.23 -32.29
#